data_AF-A0A820JJS3-F1
#
_entry.id   AF-A0A820JJS3-F1
#
_cell.length_a   1.000
_cell.length_b   1.000
_cell.length_c   1.000
_cell.angle_alpha   90.00
_cell.angle_beta   90.00
_cell.angle_gamma   90.00
#
_symmetry.space_group_name_H-M   'P 1'
#
loop_
_entity.id
_entity.type
_entity.pdbx_description
1 polymer ?
#
loop_
_entity_poly.entity_id
_entity_poly.type
_entity_poly.pdbx_seq_one_letter_code
_entity_poly.pdbx_strand_id
1 'polypeptide(L)'
;IYVHGDYKEIFEKKENVLYLSNHQSSVDWVITNMLAIQQGSLGHIRHVLKNDLKWIPFYGFYLQQHGCIYVRRNDKGDLNRVEKGMRQVLNNGFPVWLVIFPEG
;
A
#
# COMPACT_ATOMS: atom_id res chain seq x y z
N ILE A 1 -14.79 -11.13 7.04
CA ILE A 1 -13.52 -11.57 6.38
C ILE A 1 -13.06 -12.81 7.14
N TYR A 2 -12.96 -13.95 6.47
CA TYR A 2 -12.36 -15.14 7.07
C TYR A 2 -10.87 -15.13 6.78
N VAL A 3 -10.05 -15.23 7.83
CA VAL A 3 -8.58 -15.21 7.73
C VAL A 3 -8.06 -16.54 8.28
N HIS A 4 -7.05 -17.11 7.64
CA HIS A 4 -6.48 -18.42 7.99
C HIS A 4 -4.97 -18.28 8.17
N GLY A 5 -4.35 -19.21 8.90
CA GLY A 5 -2.94 -19.16 9.28
C GLY A 5 -2.68 -18.35 10.56
N ASP A 6 -1.44 -17.89 10.73
CA ASP A 6 -0.96 -17.21 11.95
C ASP A 6 -1.34 -15.72 11.99
N TYR A 7 -2.58 -15.41 11.65
CA TYR A 7 -3.06 -14.03 11.49
C TYR A 7 -3.21 -13.28 12.82
N LYS A 8 -3.35 -14.00 13.93
CA LYS A 8 -3.53 -13.38 15.26
C LYS A 8 -2.33 -12.51 15.62
N GLU A 9 -1.12 -12.99 15.30
CA GLU A 9 0.12 -12.25 15.56
C GLU A 9 0.17 -10.93 14.80
N ILE A 10 -0.36 -10.92 13.56
CA ILE A 10 -0.46 -9.70 12.74
C ILE A 10 -1.31 -8.66 13.46
N PHE A 11 -2.44 -9.04 14.07
CA PHE A 11 -3.33 -8.09 14.74
C PHE A 11 -2.87 -7.69 16.15
N GLU A 12 -2.04 -8.50 16.79
CA GLU A 12 -1.54 -8.26 18.16
C GLU A 12 -0.33 -7.31 18.19
N LYS A 13 0.47 -7.27 17.11
CA LYS A 13 1.68 -6.44 17.03
C LYS A 13 1.54 -5.37 15.95
N LYS A 14 1.94 -4.14 16.26
CA LYS A 14 2.05 -3.05 15.26
C LYS A 14 3.40 -3.13 14.57
N GLU A 15 3.46 -3.85 13.47
CA GLU A 15 4.66 -4.04 12.65
C GLU A 15 4.45 -3.58 11.20
N ASN A 16 5.54 -3.58 10.41
CA ASN A 16 5.45 -3.32 8.99
C ASN A 16 4.85 -4.53 8.28
N VAL A 17 3.80 -4.31 7.50
CA VAL A 17 3.05 -5.36 6.81
C VAL A 17 3.19 -5.19 5.30
N LEU A 18 3.59 -6.26 4.62
CA LEU A 18 3.54 -6.37 3.17
C LEU A 18 2.28 -7.15 2.78
N TYR A 19 1.30 -6.45 2.22
CA TYR A 19 0.09 -7.04 1.69
C TYR A 19 0.26 -7.32 0.19
N LEU A 20 0.29 -8.61 -0.17
CA LEU A 20 0.35 -9.10 -1.54
C LEU A 20 -0.93 -9.85 -1.86
N SER A 21 -1.62 -9.43 -2.92
CA SER A 21 -2.82 -10.11 -3.39
C SER A 21 -3.01 -9.88 -4.89
N ASN A 22 -3.80 -10.73 -5.53
CA ASN A 22 -4.24 -10.51 -6.91
C ASN A 22 -5.23 -9.33 -6.98
N HIS A 23 -5.32 -8.66 -8.12
CA HIS A 23 -6.25 -7.54 -8.30
C HIS A 23 -7.55 -8.04 -8.95
N GLN A 24 -8.59 -8.23 -8.15
CA GLN A 24 -9.88 -8.71 -8.64
C GLN A 24 -10.84 -7.57 -8.97
N SER A 25 -10.77 -6.46 -8.24
CA SER A 25 -11.71 -5.35 -8.41
C SER A 25 -11.14 -4.01 -7.93
N SER A 26 -11.70 -2.91 -8.47
CA SER A 26 -11.37 -1.55 -8.03
C SER A 26 -11.68 -1.26 -6.56
N VAL A 27 -12.39 -2.15 -5.85
CA VAL A 27 -12.69 -2.04 -4.42
C VAL A 27 -11.77 -2.86 -3.51
N ASP A 28 -10.75 -3.53 -4.05
CA ASP A 28 -9.83 -4.36 -3.26
C ASP A 28 -9.15 -3.57 -2.12
N TRP A 29 -8.95 -2.27 -2.31
CA TRP A 29 -8.42 -1.36 -1.29
C TRP A 29 -9.28 -1.31 -0.02
N VAL A 30 -10.59 -1.54 -0.10
CA VAL A 30 -11.50 -1.56 1.05
C VAL A 30 -11.14 -2.71 1.98
N ILE A 31 -10.87 -3.89 1.44
CA ILE A 31 -10.52 -5.08 2.22
C ILE A 31 -9.19 -4.83 2.96
N THR A 32 -8.19 -4.29 2.29
CA THR A 32 -6.91 -3.96 2.94
C THR A 32 -7.08 -2.89 4.02
N ASN A 33 -7.95 -1.90 3.80
CA ASN A 33 -8.28 -0.90 4.83
C ASN A 33 -8.96 -1.52 6.05
N MET A 34 -9.90 -2.45 5.86
CA MET A 34 -10.55 -3.16 6.97
C MET A 34 -9.54 -3.95 7.81
N LEU A 35 -8.56 -4.59 7.18
CA LEU A 35 -7.50 -5.32 7.88
C LEU A 35 -6.55 -4.38 8.64
N ALA A 36 -6.12 -3.30 8.02
CA ALA A 36 -5.26 -2.31 8.68
C ALA A 36 -5.94 -1.62 9.86
N ILE A 37 -7.25 -1.36 9.77
CA ILE A 37 -8.05 -0.82 10.88
C ILE A 37 -8.09 -1.80 12.05
N GLN A 38 -8.24 -3.10 11.78
CA GLN A 38 -8.24 -4.12 12.85
C GLN A 38 -6.92 -4.20 13.61
N GLN A 39 -5.79 -3.89 12.95
CA GLN A 39 -4.48 -3.78 13.62
C GLN A 39 -4.25 -2.40 14.29
N GLY A 40 -5.17 -1.45 14.14
CA GLY A 40 -4.99 -0.08 14.62
C GLY A 40 -3.91 0.70 13.85
N SER A 41 -3.77 0.41 12.55
CA SER A 41 -2.82 1.01 11.61
C SER A 41 -3.51 1.95 10.59
N LEU A 42 -4.63 2.56 10.99
CA LEU A 42 -5.38 3.51 10.15
C LEU A 42 -4.48 4.69 9.75
N GLY A 43 -4.48 5.07 8.46
CA GLY A 43 -3.65 6.16 7.94
C GLY A 43 -2.21 5.75 7.57
N HIS A 44 -1.79 4.53 7.88
CA HIS A 44 -0.45 4.03 7.57
C HIS A 44 -0.39 3.11 6.34
N ILE A 45 -1.48 3.06 5.58
CA ILE A 45 -1.57 2.28 4.35
C ILE A 45 -0.94 3.06 3.20
N ARG A 46 -0.11 2.38 2.42
CA ARG A 46 0.62 2.89 1.27
C ARG A 46 0.37 1.94 0.11
N HIS A 47 -0.32 2.43 -0.90
CA HIS A 47 -0.63 1.62 -2.08
C HIS A 47 0.43 1.83 -3.14
N VAL A 48 0.83 0.73 -3.80
CA VAL A 48 1.52 0.79 -5.08
C VAL A 48 0.45 0.88 -6.17
N LEU A 49 0.42 2.01 -6.86
CA LEU A 49 -0.65 2.41 -7.77
C LEU A 49 -0.14 2.52 -9.20
N LYS A 50 -1.01 2.26 -10.18
CA LYS A 50 -0.70 2.56 -11.59
C LYS A 50 -0.51 4.07 -11.76
N ASN A 51 0.51 4.48 -12.52
CA ASN A 51 0.80 5.90 -12.77
C ASN A 51 -0.38 6.67 -13.38
N ASP A 52 -1.29 6.01 -14.10
CA ASP A 52 -2.47 6.64 -14.69
C ASP A 52 -3.42 7.24 -13.62
N LEU A 53 -3.46 6.65 -12.42
CA LEU A 53 -4.29 7.13 -11.30
C LEU A 53 -3.83 8.49 -10.75
N LYS A 54 -2.62 8.93 -11.09
CA LYS A 54 -2.12 10.27 -10.73
C LYS A 54 -2.96 11.39 -11.34
N TRP A 55 -3.62 11.13 -12.48
CA TRP A 55 -4.38 12.13 -13.22
C TRP A 55 -5.81 12.35 -12.71
N ILE A 56 -6.25 11.57 -11.72
CA ILE A 56 -7.56 11.80 -11.10
C ILE A 56 -7.49 13.12 -10.32
N PRO A 57 -8.33 14.12 -10.63
CA PRO A 57 -8.32 15.41 -9.95
C PRO A 57 -8.48 15.23 -8.44
N PHE A 58 -7.68 15.99 -7.67
CA PHE A 58 -7.57 15.93 -6.20
C PHE A 58 -7.02 14.61 -5.65
N TYR A 59 -7.55 13.46 -6.04
CA TYR A 59 -7.17 12.15 -5.53
C TYR A 59 -5.74 11.75 -5.89
N GLY A 60 -5.29 12.01 -7.12
CA GLY A 60 -3.91 11.70 -7.51
C GLY A 60 -2.87 12.46 -6.67
N PHE A 61 -3.14 13.74 -6.39
CA PHE A 61 -2.29 14.53 -5.51
C PHE A 61 -2.38 14.05 -4.05
N TYR A 62 -3.59 13.81 -3.55
CA TYR A 62 -3.83 13.34 -2.18
C TYR A 62 -3.10 12.03 -1.90
N LEU A 63 -3.23 11.03 -2.78
CA LEU A 63 -2.58 9.73 -2.63
C LEU A 63 -1.05 9.85 -2.67
N GLN A 64 -0.51 10.77 -3.49
CA GLN A 64 0.92 11.07 -3.50
C GLN A 64 1.41 11.64 -2.16
N GLN A 65 0.68 12.60 -1.58
CA GLN A 65 1.01 13.19 -0.26
C GLN A 65 0.89 12.15 0.86
N HIS A 66 -0.06 11.24 0.74
CA HIS A 66 -0.26 10.13 1.67
C HIS A 66 0.76 8.99 1.49
N GLY A 67 1.81 9.19 0.69
CA GLY A 67 2.94 8.27 0.51
C GLY A 67 2.66 7.08 -0.41
N CYS A 68 1.57 7.09 -1.19
CA CYS A 68 1.36 6.07 -2.21
C CYS A 68 2.40 6.22 -3.34
N ILE A 69 2.82 5.08 -3.89
CA ILE A 69 3.90 5.04 -4.88
C ILE A 69 3.30 4.69 -6.23
N TYR A 70 3.49 5.57 -7.21
CA TYR A 70 3.03 5.33 -8.58
C TYR A 70 4.07 4.53 -9.38
N VAL A 71 3.64 3.51 -10.12
CA VAL A 71 4.51 2.65 -10.95
C VAL A 71 4.02 2.53 -12.40
N ARG A 72 4.97 2.29 -13.31
CA ARG A 72 4.76 1.93 -14.71
C ARG A 72 5.43 0.58 -14.99
N ARG A 73 4.72 -0.36 -15.65
CA ARG A 73 5.21 -1.74 -15.90
C ARG A 73 6.53 -1.85 -16.65
N ASN A 74 6.79 -0.95 -17.60
CA ASN A 74 7.93 -1.06 -18.53
C ASN A 74 9.04 -0.03 -18.31
N ASP A 75 9.04 0.68 -17.18
CA ASP A 75 9.98 1.77 -16.96
C ASP A 75 10.99 1.41 -15.86
N LYS A 76 12.22 1.04 -16.28
CA LYS A 76 13.33 0.81 -15.33
C LYS A 76 13.69 2.07 -14.54
N GLY A 77 13.38 3.26 -15.07
CA GLY A 77 13.57 4.53 -14.36
C GLY A 77 12.63 4.68 -13.16
N ASP A 78 11.49 3.98 -13.14
CA ASP A 78 10.55 4.00 -12.02
C ASP A 78 11.08 3.24 -10.80
N LEU A 79 11.96 2.24 -10.96
CA LEU A 79 12.48 1.45 -9.83
C LEU A 79 13.24 2.31 -8.81
N ASN A 80 14.11 3.21 -9.28
CA ASN A 80 14.85 4.13 -8.38
C ASN A 80 13.91 5.08 -7.65
N ARG A 81 12.84 5.54 -8.32
CA ARG A 81 11.82 6.42 -7.72
C ARG A 81 10.99 5.68 -6.67
N VAL A 82 10.62 4.45 -6.97
CA VAL A 82 9.91 3.52 -6.09
C VAL A 82 10.75 3.19 -4.86
N GLU A 83 12.03 2.85 -5.04
CA GLU A 83 12.95 2.59 -3.95
C GLU A 83 13.10 3.83 -3.05
N LYS A 84 13.29 5.01 -3.63
CA LYS A 84 13.38 6.27 -2.87
C LYS A 84 12.10 6.54 -2.09
N GLY A 85 10.93 6.34 -2.69
CA GLY A 85 9.63 6.48 -2.04
C GLY A 85 9.46 5.50 -0.87
N MET A 86 9.81 4.23 -1.07
CA MET A 86 9.77 3.22 -0.01
C MET A 86 10.73 3.57 1.13
N ARG A 87 11.97 3.98 0.83
CA ARG A 87 12.93 4.42 1.86
C ARG A 87 12.41 5.60 2.67
N GLN A 88 11.78 6.59 2.03
CA GLN A 88 11.16 7.71 2.74
C GLN A 88 10.03 7.25 3.67
N VAL A 89 9.17 6.34 3.20
CA VAL A 89 8.07 5.78 3.99
C VAL A 89 8.61 5.01 5.21
N LEU A 90 9.65 4.20 5.03
CA LEU A 90 10.27 3.42 6.11
C LEU A 90 11.03 4.30 7.11
N ASN A 91 11.66 5.38 6.66
CA ASN A 91 12.44 6.28 7.52
C ASN A 91 11.56 7.10 8.49
N ASN A 92 10.25 7.15 8.29
CA ASN A 92 9.35 7.90 9.17
C ASN A 92 9.12 7.21 10.53
N GLY A 93 9.61 5.99 10.74
CA GLY A 93 9.59 5.30 12.05
C GLY A 93 8.21 4.80 12.50
N PHE A 94 7.19 4.94 11.65
CA PHE A 94 5.85 4.40 11.91
C PHE A 94 5.65 3.05 11.22
N PRO A 95 4.86 2.13 11.80
CA PRO A 95 4.43 0.90 11.13
C PRO A 95 3.71 1.24 9.82
N VAL A 96 4.01 0.51 8.74
CA VAL A 96 3.46 0.77 7.40
C VAL A 96 2.80 -0.47 6.84
N TRP A 97 1.66 -0.29 6.17
CA TRP A 97 1.02 -1.31 5.35
C TRP A 97 1.30 -1.03 3.87
N LEU A 98 2.22 -1.78 3.29
CA LEU A 98 2.52 -1.68 1.87
C LEU A 98 1.63 -2.65 1.08
N VAL A 99 0.79 -2.12 0.20
CA VAL A 99 -0.18 -2.88 -0.58
C VAL A 99 0.28 -2.99 -2.01
N ILE A 100 0.51 -4.21 -2.49
CA ILE A 100 1.00 -4.50 -3.82
C ILE A 100 0.08 -5.51 -4.50
N PHE A 101 -0.34 -5.15 -5.71
CA PHE A 101 -1.03 -6.03 -6.63
C PHE A 101 -0.09 -6.35 -7.80
N PRO A 102 0.63 -7.49 -7.79
CA PRO A 102 1.72 -7.76 -8.72
C PRO A 102 1.26 -8.02 -10.17
N GLU A 103 -0.04 -8.28 -10.37
CA GLU A 103 -0.64 -8.39 -11.69
C GLU A 103 -0.70 -7.05 -12.46
N GLY A 104 -0.55 -5.94 -11.72
CA GLY A 104 -0.81 -4.54 -12.10
C GLY A 104 0.29 -3.83 -12.87
#